data_AF-A0A7K4D0R0-F1
#
_entry.id   AF-A0A7K4D0R0-F1
#
_cell.length_a   1.000
_cell.length_b   1.000
_cell.length_c   1.000
_cell.angle_alpha   90.00
_cell.angle_beta   90.00
_cell.angle_gamma   90.00
#
_symmetry.space_group_name_H-M   'P 1'
#
loop_
_entity.id
_entity.type
_entity.pdbx_description
1 polymer ?
#
loop_
_entity_poly.entity_id
_entity_poly.type
_entity_poly.pdbx_seq_one_letter_code
_entity_poly.pdbx_strand_id
1 'polypeptide(L)'
;MDQEHGNVVLSNLLKDLGIQVRSMFKPGVLYLSGRPRPNPPVSIPFEFFKVASENFGEIERLETIFVNYPLDFLGYKNRPLFPNLTQLSLTCSDLKSIEYVGINRNLVKLYLNHNKISRIQYLNDFPNLENLILSSNQISKIEGLSRLGNLRTLDLSSNKISVIENLESLQKIEELRLAFNKIRDLGDTEGLKALNPNVKVDMTGTTLTSPFDTILVFKKKLVDLFPILSTLKKIKRFPGAFKVKQKQADDSATLEPDRIFSSSQPIKAVCFSNDGQCIFGSLGYTHLGPVDYSIGIWNRKSGEMEGKFTGHKLIPFFLQPHPRGDSLVSGGCKDDALVWNIETRSIIRSFPGGNGIGLSSDGKDLAIAGKNGDIQIFDLASGDKKTECGAEILCRASEMARLRFSDSGRYLAVGYSTGSVEIWDLTDSSLVQTLLFNELQDLCFTRNGHYLIVASQFRVYEVALKDLSWRRSSAQSGKIYSVINDPCRNLIVMGSKDGAIRFWNPDSGEIMNSFDYGAEHDRAHAHDLHCQLSLSNDGSFVMTAPLDGKVRLWKDVFKNSLEWRPQNIFPEDLHAF
;
A
#
# COMPACT_ATOMS: atom_id res chain seq x y z
N MET A 1 -24.78 -30.26 8.89
CA MET A 1 -25.01 -28.84 9.18
C MET A 1 -24.45 -28.08 8.01
N ASP A 2 -25.29 -27.32 7.30
CA ASP A 2 -24.88 -26.64 6.07
C ASP A 2 -23.80 -25.57 6.38
N GLN A 3 -22.90 -25.32 5.42
CA GLN A 3 -21.81 -24.33 5.54
C GLN A 3 -22.32 -22.94 5.98
N GLU A 4 -23.53 -22.56 5.56
CA GLU A 4 -24.18 -21.32 6.01
C GLU A 4 -24.43 -21.29 7.53
N HIS A 5 -24.84 -22.41 8.13
CA HIS A 5 -25.05 -22.50 9.58
C HIS A 5 -23.73 -22.38 10.34
N GLY A 6 -22.65 -22.99 9.85
CA GLY A 6 -21.30 -22.87 10.43
C GLY A 6 -20.77 -21.43 10.39
N ASN A 7 -21.01 -20.73 9.28
CA ASN A 7 -20.59 -19.34 9.09
C ASN A 7 -21.35 -18.36 9.97
N VAL A 8 -22.65 -18.55 10.12
CA VAL A 8 -23.47 -17.72 11.01
C VAL A 8 -23.06 -17.92 12.47
N VAL A 9 -22.77 -19.16 12.88
CA VAL A 9 -22.27 -19.47 14.23
C VAL A 9 -20.90 -18.84 14.46
N LEU A 10 -19.95 -18.99 13.52
CA LEU A 10 -18.62 -18.37 13.58
C LEU A 10 -18.67 -16.84 13.60
N SER A 11 -19.51 -16.25 12.73
CA SER A 11 -19.69 -14.80 12.67
C SER A 11 -20.28 -14.26 13.97
N ASN A 12 -21.25 -14.94 14.56
CA ASN A 12 -21.81 -14.54 15.85
C ASN A 12 -20.77 -14.71 16.98
N LEU A 13 -20.03 -15.82 16.99
CA LEU A 13 -18.97 -16.10 17.96
C LEU A 13 -17.87 -15.03 17.95
N LEU A 14 -17.35 -14.70 16.77
CA LEU A 14 -16.30 -13.71 16.62
C LEU A 14 -16.81 -12.29 16.85
N LYS A 15 -18.07 -11.99 16.51
CA LYS A 15 -18.71 -10.69 16.76
C LYS A 15 -18.83 -10.39 18.26
N ASP A 16 -19.03 -11.40 19.10
CA ASP A 16 -19.04 -11.24 20.57
C ASP A 16 -17.65 -10.82 21.09
N LEU A 17 -16.59 -11.33 20.46
CA LEU A 17 -15.20 -10.90 20.69
C LEU A 17 -14.88 -9.54 20.05
N GLY A 18 -15.79 -8.96 19.25
CA GLY A 18 -15.54 -7.74 18.47
C GLY A 18 -14.67 -7.96 17.24
N ILE A 19 -14.44 -9.22 16.86
CA ILE A 19 -13.80 -9.64 15.61
C ILE A 19 -14.91 -9.78 14.56
N GLN A 20 -14.83 -9.00 13.49
CA GLN A 20 -15.73 -9.10 12.35
C GLN A 20 -15.18 -10.14 11.36
N VAL A 21 -15.99 -11.16 11.08
CA VAL A 21 -15.77 -12.03 9.92
C VAL A 21 -16.04 -11.19 8.68
N ARG A 22 -15.03 -11.05 7.81
CA ARG A 22 -15.14 -10.27 6.57
C ARG A 22 -15.73 -11.12 5.45
N SER A 23 -15.34 -12.40 5.35
CA SER A 23 -15.88 -13.35 4.37
C SER A 23 -15.18 -14.73 4.47
N MET A 24 -15.75 -15.71 3.75
CA MET A 24 -15.04 -16.89 3.26
C MET A 24 -15.12 -16.91 1.72
N PHE A 25 -14.28 -16.12 1.05
CA PHE A 25 -14.32 -15.97 -0.42
C PHE A 25 -13.94 -17.26 -1.19
N LYS A 26 -13.24 -18.19 -0.53
CA LYS A 26 -12.82 -19.49 -1.08
C LYS A 26 -13.04 -20.57 -0.02
N PRO A 27 -13.45 -21.79 -0.42
CA PRO A 27 -13.49 -22.93 0.49
C PRO A 27 -12.18 -23.06 1.27
N GLY A 28 -12.27 -23.14 2.60
CA GLY A 28 -11.13 -23.28 3.49
C GLY A 28 -10.31 -22.00 3.76
N VAL A 29 -10.77 -20.82 3.32
CA VAL A 29 -10.11 -19.53 3.62
C VAL A 29 -11.03 -18.64 4.46
N LEU A 30 -10.54 -18.20 5.62
CA LEU A 30 -11.25 -17.33 6.53
C LEU A 30 -10.54 -15.97 6.66
N TYR A 31 -11.29 -14.89 6.43
CA TYR A 31 -10.81 -13.52 6.59
C TYR A 31 -11.41 -12.87 7.83
N LEU A 32 -10.54 -12.47 8.76
CA LEU A 32 -10.93 -11.79 10.00
C LEU A 32 -10.42 -10.35 10.02
N SER A 33 -11.26 -9.44 10.47
CA SER A 33 -10.86 -8.06 10.78
C SER A 33 -11.52 -7.60 12.06
N GLY A 34 -10.88 -6.76 12.85
CA GLY A 34 -11.51 -6.19 14.05
C GLY A 34 -11.04 -4.77 14.29
N ARG A 35 -11.87 -3.95 14.92
CA ARG A 35 -11.35 -2.75 15.61
C ARG A 35 -11.21 -3.11 17.08
N PRO A 36 -10.15 -2.67 17.77
CA PRO A 36 -10.03 -2.93 19.20
C PRO A 36 -11.28 -2.40 19.91
N ARG A 37 -12.03 -3.27 20.59
CA ARG A 37 -13.00 -2.79 21.59
C ARG A 37 -12.22 -2.24 22.78
N PRO A 38 -12.65 -1.12 23.39
CA PRO A 38 -11.95 -0.55 24.54
C PRO A 38 -11.84 -1.49 25.74
N ASN A 39 -12.67 -2.54 25.81
CA ASN A 39 -12.60 -3.63 26.80
C ASN A 39 -12.91 -4.98 26.12
N PRO A 40 -11.92 -5.67 25.54
CA PRO A 40 -12.13 -7.02 25.02
C PRO A 40 -12.35 -8.02 26.17
N PRO A 41 -13.09 -9.13 25.97
CA PRO A 41 -13.14 -10.21 26.95
C PRO A 41 -11.72 -10.72 27.25
N VAL A 42 -11.41 -10.96 28.53
CA VAL A 42 -10.07 -11.35 28.99
C VAL A 42 -9.67 -12.76 28.52
N SER A 43 -10.65 -13.63 28.22
CA SER A 43 -10.44 -14.95 27.60
C SER A 43 -11.76 -15.52 27.05
N ILE A 44 -11.68 -16.37 26.03
CA ILE A 44 -12.83 -17.10 25.49
C ILE A 44 -13.16 -18.29 26.40
N PRO A 45 -14.42 -18.51 26.84
CA PRO A 45 -14.73 -19.61 27.77
C PRO A 45 -14.59 -21.00 27.11
N PHE A 46 -14.18 -22.01 27.89
CA PHE A 46 -13.80 -23.34 27.39
C PHE A 46 -14.89 -24.06 26.57
N GLU A 47 -16.15 -24.00 27.02
CA GLU A 47 -17.27 -24.64 26.33
C GLU A 47 -17.46 -24.12 24.89
N PHE A 48 -17.01 -22.90 24.60
CA PHE A 48 -17.06 -22.32 23.26
C PHE A 48 -16.05 -22.95 22.30
N PHE A 49 -14.84 -23.31 22.77
CA PHE A 49 -13.85 -23.98 21.93
C PHE A 49 -14.30 -25.39 21.51
N LYS A 50 -15.07 -26.07 22.36
CA LYS A 50 -15.55 -27.43 22.09
C LYS A 50 -16.50 -27.46 20.89
N VAL A 51 -17.51 -26.58 20.88
CA VAL A 51 -18.50 -26.48 19.78
C VAL A 51 -17.87 -25.93 18.50
N ALA A 52 -16.91 -25.01 18.64
CA ALA A 52 -16.30 -24.34 17.51
C ALA A 52 -15.26 -25.21 16.77
N SER A 53 -14.42 -25.95 17.50
CA SER A 53 -13.40 -26.82 16.89
C SER A 53 -13.96 -27.98 16.07
N GLU A 54 -15.18 -28.45 16.38
CA GLU A 54 -15.89 -29.48 15.59
C GLU A 54 -16.36 -28.97 14.23
N ASN A 55 -16.48 -27.65 14.04
CA ASN A 55 -17.05 -27.02 12.84
C ASN A 55 -16.03 -26.30 11.94
N PHE A 56 -14.77 -26.11 12.38
CA PHE A 56 -13.76 -25.36 11.63
C PHE A 56 -12.63 -26.22 11.06
N GLY A 57 -12.87 -27.53 10.92
CA GLY A 57 -11.94 -28.47 10.29
C GLY A 57 -11.65 -28.17 8.82
N GLU A 58 -12.55 -27.48 8.11
CA GLU A 58 -12.36 -27.13 6.69
C GLU A 58 -11.41 -25.93 6.49
N ILE A 59 -11.13 -25.14 7.53
CA ILE A 59 -10.32 -23.92 7.41
C ILE A 59 -8.83 -24.26 7.39
N GLU A 60 -8.22 -24.08 6.23
CA GLU A 60 -6.79 -24.30 6.00
C GLU A 60 -6.01 -22.98 5.99
N ARG A 61 -6.67 -21.87 5.72
CA ARG A 61 -6.04 -20.54 5.65
C ARG A 61 -6.81 -19.52 6.44
N LEU A 62 -6.09 -18.77 7.26
CA LEU A 62 -6.63 -17.71 8.10
C LEU A 62 -5.84 -16.45 7.85
N GLU A 63 -6.52 -15.41 7.40
CA GLU A 63 -5.92 -14.09 7.19
C GLU A 63 -6.60 -13.09 8.12
N THR A 64 -5.80 -12.51 9.00
CA THR A 64 -6.28 -11.58 10.02
C THR A 64 -5.54 -10.26 9.89
N ILE A 65 -6.29 -9.18 9.96
CA ILE A 65 -5.75 -7.83 9.89
C ILE A 65 -6.47 -7.00 10.94
N PHE A 66 -5.72 -6.27 11.79
CA PHE A 66 -6.23 -5.50 12.94
C PHE A 66 -6.70 -6.30 14.14
N VAL A 67 -6.10 -7.45 14.41
CA VAL A 67 -6.38 -8.18 15.66
C VAL A 67 -5.48 -7.64 16.76
N ASN A 68 -5.81 -6.48 17.34
CA ASN A 68 -5.20 -6.03 18.60
C ASN A 68 -5.78 -6.80 19.81
N TYR A 69 -6.19 -8.04 19.58
CA TYR A 69 -6.76 -8.95 20.56
C TYR A 69 -5.71 -9.97 20.99
N PRO A 70 -5.85 -10.57 22.17
CA PRO A 70 -5.08 -11.76 22.50
C PRO A 70 -5.28 -12.82 21.40
N LEU A 71 -4.18 -13.49 21.05
CA LEU A 71 -4.14 -14.56 20.04
C LEU A 71 -4.77 -15.88 20.55
N ASP A 72 -5.46 -15.86 21.69
CA ASP A 72 -6.13 -17.00 22.30
C ASP A 72 -7.33 -17.49 21.48
N PHE A 73 -7.87 -16.66 20.57
CA PHE A 73 -8.84 -17.10 19.58
C PHE A 73 -8.31 -18.19 18.63
N LEU A 74 -6.99 -18.35 18.51
CA LEU A 74 -6.39 -19.44 17.73
C LEU A 74 -6.56 -20.81 18.41
N GLY A 75 -6.81 -20.83 19.72
CA GLY A 75 -7.04 -22.06 20.49
C GLY A 75 -6.78 -21.90 21.99
N TYR A 76 -7.16 -22.92 22.76
CA TYR A 76 -7.03 -22.93 24.22
C TYR A 76 -6.44 -24.25 24.73
N LYS A 77 -5.51 -24.19 25.71
CA LYS A 77 -4.85 -25.35 26.32
C LYS A 77 -4.38 -26.41 25.30
N ASN A 78 -3.62 -25.97 24.30
CA ASN A 78 -3.09 -26.80 23.20
C ASN A 78 -4.15 -27.43 22.27
N ARG A 79 -5.40 -26.97 22.29
CA ARG A 79 -6.43 -27.35 21.31
C ARG A 79 -6.64 -26.22 20.31
N PRO A 80 -6.20 -26.37 19.05
CA PRO A 80 -6.39 -25.34 18.04
C PRO A 80 -7.87 -25.21 17.68
N LEU A 81 -8.35 -23.97 17.56
CA LEU A 81 -9.66 -23.66 16.99
C LEU A 81 -9.71 -24.02 15.50
N PHE A 82 -8.57 -23.89 14.81
CA PHE A 82 -8.37 -24.19 13.39
C PHE A 82 -7.35 -25.36 13.26
N PRO A 83 -7.80 -26.62 13.38
CA PRO A 83 -6.89 -27.77 13.48
C PRO A 83 -6.11 -28.06 12.19
N ASN A 84 -6.67 -27.72 11.03
CA ASN A 84 -6.07 -27.97 9.71
C ASN A 84 -5.39 -26.74 9.11
N LEU A 85 -5.12 -25.72 9.94
CA LEU A 85 -4.53 -24.47 9.49
C LEU A 85 -3.10 -24.69 8.97
N THR A 86 -2.89 -24.45 7.68
CA THR A 86 -1.59 -24.51 6.99
C THR A 86 -1.03 -23.12 6.69
N GLN A 87 -1.89 -22.10 6.62
CA GLN A 87 -1.49 -20.71 6.39
C GLN A 87 -2.13 -19.78 7.42
N LEU A 88 -1.32 -18.97 8.07
CA LEU A 88 -1.76 -17.92 8.98
C LEU A 88 -1.12 -16.58 8.63
N SER A 89 -1.94 -15.56 8.42
CA SER A 89 -1.50 -14.17 8.35
C SER A 89 -2.05 -13.38 9.54
N LEU A 90 -1.14 -12.76 10.29
CA LEU A 90 -1.42 -11.78 11.34
C LEU A 90 -0.79 -10.43 10.98
N THR A 91 -0.79 -10.09 9.70
CA THR A 91 -0.19 -8.86 9.17
C THR A 91 -0.87 -7.62 9.77
N CYS A 92 -0.11 -6.58 10.13
CA CYS A 92 -0.65 -5.33 10.68
C CYS A 92 -1.52 -5.50 11.95
N SER A 93 -1.19 -6.46 12.83
CA SER A 93 -1.97 -6.76 14.04
C SER A 93 -1.37 -6.19 15.33
N ASP A 94 -0.42 -5.25 15.23
CA ASP A 94 0.23 -4.59 16.36
C ASP A 94 0.91 -5.56 17.37
N LEU A 95 1.19 -6.79 16.94
CA LEU A 95 1.68 -7.87 17.78
C LEU A 95 3.08 -7.56 18.31
N LYS A 96 3.29 -7.77 19.60
CA LYS A 96 4.62 -7.74 20.23
C LYS A 96 5.24 -9.14 20.36
N SER A 97 4.40 -10.19 20.31
CA SER A 97 4.76 -11.59 20.55
C SER A 97 3.79 -12.51 19.80
N ILE A 98 4.20 -13.76 19.56
CA ILE A 98 3.44 -14.81 18.86
C ILE A 98 3.20 -16.06 19.74
N GLU A 99 3.29 -15.92 21.05
CA GLU A 99 3.22 -17.03 22.03
C GLU A 99 2.07 -18.04 21.79
N TYR A 100 0.89 -17.56 21.41
CA TYR A 100 -0.29 -18.41 21.20
C TYR A 100 -0.39 -19.02 19.80
N VAL A 101 0.46 -18.63 18.85
CA VAL A 101 0.43 -19.16 17.48
C VAL A 101 0.87 -20.64 17.46
N GLY A 102 1.71 -21.05 18.41
CA GLY A 102 2.26 -22.41 18.51
C GLY A 102 1.23 -23.54 18.66
N ILE A 103 -0.04 -23.18 18.90
CA ILE A 103 -1.16 -24.13 18.96
C ILE A 103 -1.49 -24.73 17.59
N ASN A 104 -1.21 -24.02 16.48
CA ASN A 104 -1.43 -24.48 15.10
C ASN A 104 -0.14 -25.07 14.52
N ARG A 105 0.19 -26.30 14.91
CA ARG A 105 1.46 -26.97 14.55
C ARG A 105 1.60 -27.37 13.07
N ASN A 106 0.49 -27.36 12.33
CA ASN A 106 0.44 -27.73 10.92
C ASN A 106 0.80 -26.58 9.96
N LEU A 107 1.19 -25.42 10.50
CA LEU A 107 1.52 -24.26 9.68
C LEU A 107 2.71 -24.52 8.75
N VAL A 108 2.47 -24.23 7.48
CA VAL A 108 3.44 -24.22 6.37
C VAL A 108 3.84 -22.77 6.05
N LYS A 109 2.91 -21.82 6.20
CA LYS A 109 3.11 -20.40 5.89
C LYS A 109 2.66 -19.52 7.05
N LEU A 110 3.56 -18.66 7.52
CA LEU A 110 3.29 -17.72 8.61
C LEU A 110 3.70 -16.30 8.20
N TYR A 111 2.72 -15.42 8.09
CA TYR A 111 2.89 -14.02 7.74
C TYR A 111 2.67 -13.13 8.97
N LEU A 112 3.73 -12.47 9.41
CA LEU A 112 3.80 -11.64 10.61
C LEU A 112 4.34 -10.23 10.29
N ASN A 113 4.32 -9.83 9.02
CA ASN A 113 4.83 -8.54 8.59
C ASN A 113 4.03 -7.36 9.18
N HIS A 114 4.70 -6.22 9.34
CA HIS A 114 4.11 -4.97 9.85
C HIS A 114 3.54 -5.08 11.28
N ASN A 115 4.25 -5.76 12.18
CA ASN A 115 3.92 -5.84 13.59
C ASN A 115 4.95 -5.06 14.45
N LYS A 116 4.89 -5.26 15.77
CA LYS A 116 5.80 -4.66 16.77
C LYS A 116 6.68 -5.74 17.42
N ILE A 117 6.93 -6.85 16.73
CA ILE A 117 7.72 -7.98 17.25
C ILE A 117 9.17 -7.56 17.38
N SER A 118 9.76 -7.75 18.56
CA SER A 118 11.17 -7.40 18.83
C SER A 118 12.09 -8.61 18.96
N ARG A 119 11.53 -9.80 19.17
CA ARG A 119 12.27 -11.07 19.34
C ARG A 119 11.62 -12.19 18.54
N ILE A 120 12.45 -13.04 17.97
CA ILE A 120 12.03 -14.24 17.25
C ILE A 120 11.96 -15.38 18.27
N GLN A 121 10.77 -15.64 18.79
CA GLN A 121 10.53 -16.63 19.84
C GLN A 121 9.23 -17.38 19.59
N TYR A 122 9.07 -18.56 20.22
CA TYR A 122 7.90 -19.44 20.08
C TYR A 122 7.70 -20.04 18.68
N LEU A 123 8.78 -20.17 17.89
CA LEU A 123 8.73 -20.82 16.57
C LEU A 123 9.07 -22.33 16.62
N ASN A 124 9.47 -22.84 17.79
CA ASN A 124 9.84 -24.25 17.98
C ASN A 124 8.71 -25.25 17.70
N ASP A 125 7.46 -24.77 17.68
CA ASP A 125 6.25 -25.57 17.50
C ASP A 125 5.83 -25.73 16.03
N PHE A 126 6.60 -25.20 15.05
CA PHE A 126 6.26 -25.25 13.62
C PHE A 126 7.26 -26.08 12.79
N PRO A 127 7.28 -27.42 12.93
CA PRO A 127 8.25 -28.27 12.23
C PRO A 127 8.07 -28.29 10.71
N ASN A 128 6.88 -27.95 10.21
CA ASN A 128 6.52 -27.98 8.79
C ASN A 128 6.61 -26.61 8.12
N LEU A 129 7.10 -25.59 8.84
CA LEU A 129 7.09 -24.22 8.32
C LEU A 129 8.07 -24.07 7.15
N GLU A 130 7.55 -23.69 5.99
CA GLU A 130 8.33 -23.43 4.78
C GLU A 130 8.49 -21.94 4.51
N ASN A 131 7.48 -21.11 4.84
CA ASN A 131 7.52 -19.67 4.60
C ASN A 131 7.27 -18.89 5.89
N LEU A 132 8.22 -18.03 6.25
CA LEU A 132 8.13 -17.13 7.40
C LEU A 132 8.42 -15.70 6.98
N ILE A 133 7.41 -14.83 7.07
CA ILE A 133 7.52 -13.42 6.71
C ILE A 133 7.43 -12.57 7.97
N LEU A 134 8.55 -11.98 8.37
CA LEU A 134 8.72 -11.15 9.57
C LEU A 134 9.12 -9.70 9.21
N SER A 135 8.94 -9.30 7.95
CA SER A 135 9.37 -7.99 7.49
C SER A 135 8.63 -6.84 8.18
N SER A 136 9.27 -5.67 8.30
CA SER A 136 8.71 -4.49 8.96
C SER A 136 8.31 -4.73 10.43
N ASN A 137 9.23 -5.29 11.21
CA ASN A 137 9.08 -5.46 12.66
C ASN A 137 10.18 -4.65 13.40
N GLN A 138 10.43 -4.96 14.67
CA GLN A 138 11.45 -4.31 15.50
C GLN A 138 12.56 -5.28 15.91
N ILE A 139 12.77 -6.36 15.14
CA ILE A 139 13.72 -7.44 15.45
C ILE A 139 15.14 -6.89 15.34
N SER A 140 15.95 -7.07 16.38
CA SER A 140 17.36 -6.67 16.38
C SER A 140 18.33 -7.84 16.28
N LYS A 141 17.87 -9.06 16.58
CA LYS A 141 18.69 -10.27 16.62
C LYS A 141 17.99 -11.42 15.91
N ILE A 142 18.74 -12.18 15.13
CA ILE A 142 18.27 -13.44 14.55
C ILE A 142 18.45 -14.53 15.62
N GLU A 143 17.35 -15.10 16.10
CA GLU A 143 17.33 -16.13 17.14
C GLU A 143 16.09 -17.02 16.98
N GLY A 144 16.01 -18.13 17.71
CA GLY A 144 14.79 -18.95 17.75
C GLY A 144 14.41 -19.67 16.45
N LEU A 145 15.34 -19.78 15.48
CA LEU A 145 15.11 -20.45 14.19
C LEU A 145 15.62 -21.90 14.13
N SER A 146 16.26 -22.39 15.20
CA SER A 146 17.03 -23.65 15.21
C SER A 146 16.24 -24.92 14.86
N ARG A 147 14.91 -24.89 14.97
CA ARG A 147 14.01 -26.02 14.62
C ARG A 147 13.35 -25.90 13.26
N LEU A 148 13.61 -24.83 12.49
CA LEU A 148 12.93 -24.53 11.23
C LEU A 148 13.70 -25.07 10.00
N GLY A 149 14.14 -26.33 10.05
CA GLY A 149 14.94 -26.93 8.97
C GLY A 149 14.23 -27.10 7.63
N ASN A 150 12.90 -26.93 7.59
CA ASN A 150 12.09 -26.97 6.38
C ASN A 150 11.88 -25.61 5.72
N LEU A 151 12.39 -24.53 6.31
CA LEU A 151 12.17 -23.18 5.82
C LEU A 151 12.82 -22.97 4.43
N ARG A 152 12.01 -22.55 3.46
CA ARG A 152 12.41 -22.18 2.10
C ARG A 152 12.46 -20.67 1.92
N THR A 153 11.57 -19.92 2.55
CA THR A 153 11.54 -18.45 2.48
C THR A 153 11.56 -17.84 3.87
N LEU A 154 12.53 -16.96 4.10
CA LEU A 154 12.64 -16.13 5.29
C LEU A 154 12.76 -14.66 4.89
N ASP A 155 11.77 -13.86 5.26
CA ASP A 155 11.81 -12.42 5.06
C ASP A 155 11.92 -11.67 6.38
N LEU A 156 13.10 -11.11 6.63
CA LEU A 156 13.44 -10.27 7.78
C LEU A 156 13.66 -8.81 7.37
N SER A 157 13.18 -8.40 6.20
CA SER A 157 13.42 -7.05 5.68
C SER A 157 12.82 -5.96 6.57
N SER A 158 13.38 -4.75 6.55
CA SER A 158 12.90 -3.59 7.31
C SER A 158 12.81 -3.86 8.82
N ASN A 159 13.87 -4.44 9.38
CA ASN A 159 14.03 -4.66 10.83
C ASN A 159 15.23 -3.85 11.35
N LYS A 160 15.73 -4.19 12.54
CA LYS A 160 16.86 -3.53 13.21
C LYS A 160 18.08 -4.46 13.33
N ILE A 161 18.18 -5.48 12.47
CA ILE A 161 19.22 -6.52 12.56
C ILE A 161 20.58 -5.94 12.22
N SER A 162 21.58 -6.24 13.05
CA SER A 162 22.97 -5.80 12.86
C SER A 162 23.96 -6.91 12.56
N VAL A 163 23.64 -8.16 12.88
CA VAL A 163 24.51 -9.33 12.68
C VAL A 163 23.72 -10.41 11.97
N ILE A 164 24.29 -11.03 10.94
CA ILE A 164 23.73 -12.24 10.33
C ILE A 164 24.29 -13.44 11.12
N GLU A 165 23.46 -14.13 11.88
CA GLU A 165 23.86 -15.25 12.74
C GLU A 165 22.69 -16.23 12.92
N ASN A 166 22.97 -17.43 13.48
CA ASN A 166 21.96 -18.41 13.88
C ASN A 166 21.08 -18.93 12.71
N LEU A 167 21.69 -19.14 11.54
CA LEU A 167 21.02 -19.63 10.33
C LEU A 167 21.40 -21.06 9.95
N GLU A 168 22.30 -21.71 10.68
CA GLU A 168 22.89 -23.03 10.38
C GLU A 168 21.88 -24.17 10.22
N SER A 169 20.70 -24.02 10.83
CA SER A 169 19.60 -24.99 10.72
C SER A 169 18.82 -24.89 9.41
N LEU A 170 18.90 -23.77 8.68
CA LEU A 170 18.04 -23.45 7.53
C LEU A 170 18.59 -24.00 6.21
N GLN A 171 18.95 -25.28 6.18
CA GLN A 171 19.65 -25.91 5.04
C GLN A 171 18.82 -25.95 3.75
N LYS A 172 17.49 -25.87 3.85
CA LYS A 172 16.56 -25.85 2.71
C LYS A 172 16.19 -24.44 2.22
N ILE A 173 16.78 -23.39 2.79
CA ILE A 173 16.43 -22.01 2.43
C ILE A 173 16.69 -21.77 0.94
N GLU A 174 15.72 -21.20 0.25
CA GLU A 174 15.81 -20.82 -1.16
C GLU A 174 15.85 -19.30 -1.32
N GLU A 175 15.21 -18.58 -0.40
CA GLU A 175 15.13 -17.12 -0.41
C GLU A 175 15.26 -16.55 1.01
N LEU A 176 16.28 -15.69 1.18
CA LEU A 176 16.58 -14.96 2.41
C LEU A 176 16.54 -13.46 2.11
N ARG A 177 15.54 -12.76 2.65
CA ARG A 177 15.42 -11.31 2.49
C ARG A 177 15.80 -10.60 3.79
N LEU A 178 16.80 -9.74 3.69
CA LEU A 178 17.41 -8.97 4.78
C LEU A 178 17.44 -7.46 4.45
N ALA A 179 16.71 -7.04 3.42
CA ALA A 179 16.69 -5.67 2.94
C ALA A 179 16.35 -4.65 4.06
N PHE A 180 16.85 -3.42 3.96
CA PHE A 180 16.55 -2.32 4.89
C PHE A 180 16.81 -2.64 6.38
N ASN A 181 17.87 -3.39 6.67
CA ASN A 181 18.40 -3.62 8.01
C ASN A 181 19.68 -2.78 8.28
N LYS A 182 20.29 -2.95 9.46
CA LYS A 182 21.51 -2.23 9.87
C LYS A 182 22.71 -3.17 9.99
N ILE A 183 22.89 -4.07 9.01
CA ILE A 183 23.87 -5.15 9.07
C ILE A 183 25.29 -4.57 9.02
N ARG A 184 26.10 -4.96 10.01
CA ARG A 184 27.50 -4.55 10.20
C ARG A 184 28.45 -5.73 10.36
N ASP A 185 27.93 -6.93 10.58
CA ASP A 185 28.70 -8.15 10.84
C ASP A 185 28.01 -9.37 10.22
N LEU A 186 28.81 -10.32 9.72
CA LEU A 186 28.36 -11.62 9.21
C LEU A 186 28.38 -12.71 10.29
N GLY A 187 28.69 -12.35 11.54
CA GLY A 187 28.68 -13.26 12.67
C GLY A 187 29.57 -14.49 12.42
N ASP A 188 29.09 -15.65 12.87
CA ASP A 188 29.73 -16.93 12.56
C ASP A 188 29.48 -17.33 11.10
N THR A 189 30.54 -17.27 10.30
CA THR A 189 30.51 -17.61 8.88
C THR A 189 30.38 -19.12 8.63
N GLU A 190 30.70 -20.00 9.58
CA GLU A 190 30.53 -21.46 9.42
C GLU A 190 29.05 -21.84 9.32
N GLY A 191 28.19 -21.20 10.14
CA GLY A 191 26.74 -21.40 10.06
C GLY A 191 26.15 -20.96 8.71
N LEU A 192 26.73 -19.94 8.07
CA LEU A 192 26.30 -19.49 6.74
C LEU A 192 26.72 -20.46 5.62
N LYS A 193 27.85 -21.16 5.76
CA LYS A 193 28.29 -22.19 4.80
C LYS A 193 27.38 -23.41 4.78
N ALA A 194 26.64 -23.66 5.87
CA ALA A 194 25.69 -24.76 5.96
C ALA A 194 24.38 -24.51 5.18
N LEU A 195 24.15 -23.27 4.71
CA LEU A 195 22.97 -22.92 3.94
C LEU A 195 22.99 -23.53 2.54
N ASN A 196 21.82 -23.60 1.91
CA ASN A 196 21.71 -23.96 0.50
C ASN A 196 22.61 -23.04 -0.35
N PRO A 197 23.56 -23.58 -1.12
CA PRO A 197 24.48 -22.75 -1.90
C PRO A 197 23.74 -21.89 -2.94
N ASN A 198 22.53 -22.30 -3.38
CA ASN A 198 21.69 -21.57 -4.35
C ASN A 198 20.73 -20.55 -3.71
N VAL A 199 20.84 -20.28 -2.42
CA VAL A 199 19.96 -19.31 -1.74
C VAL A 199 20.02 -17.94 -2.42
N LYS A 200 18.85 -17.39 -2.71
CA LYS A 200 18.70 -16.00 -3.16
C LYS A 200 18.72 -15.09 -1.95
N VAL A 201 19.71 -14.21 -1.87
CA VAL A 201 19.84 -13.26 -0.77
C VAL A 201 19.53 -11.84 -1.26
N ASP A 202 18.56 -11.18 -0.64
CA ASP A 202 18.28 -9.76 -0.83
C ASP A 202 18.78 -8.95 0.38
N MET A 203 19.75 -8.05 0.15
CA MET A 203 20.28 -7.11 1.15
C MET A 203 20.16 -5.65 0.69
N THR A 204 19.18 -5.34 -0.16
CA THR A 204 18.96 -3.97 -0.65
C THR A 204 18.69 -2.99 0.49
N GLY A 205 19.27 -1.78 0.43
CA GLY A 205 19.04 -0.75 1.46
C GLY A 205 19.64 -1.01 2.84
N THR A 206 20.46 -2.05 3.04
CA THR A 206 21.18 -2.25 4.31
C THR A 206 22.35 -1.28 4.43
N THR A 207 22.42 -0.51 5.52
CA THR A 207 23.53 0.43 5.73
C THR A 207 24.75 -0.29 6.30
N LEU A 208 25.74 -0.60 5.46
CA LEU A 208 27.03 -1.14 5.90
C LEU A 208 27.79 -0.04 6.65
N THR A 209 27.93 -0.19 7.96
CA THR A 209 28.71 0.72 8.81
C THR A 209 29.74 -0.14 9.55
N SER A 210 31.04 0.09 9.30
CA SER A 210 32.28 -0.39 9.97
C SER A 210 32.16 -1.48 11.07
N PRO A 211 32.98 -2.56 11.04
CA PRO A 211 34.44 -2.54 10.84
C PRO A 211 34.94 -3.09 9.49
N PHE A 212 34.06 -3.27 8.51
CA PHE A 212 34.51 -3.56 7.14
C PHE A 212 35.05 -2.26 6.52
N ASP A 213 36.34 -1.98 6.73
CA ASP A 213 37.04 -0.79 6.20
C ASP A 213 36.99 -0.63 4.68
N THR A 214 36.40 -1.59 3.95
CA THR A 214 35.94 -1.35 2.58
C THR A 214 34.78 -2.29 2.23
N ILE A 215 33.71 -1.76 1.64
CA ILE A 215 32.56 -2.52 1.08
C ILE A 215 33.01 -3.71 0.22
N LEU A 216 34.18 -3.60 -0.43
CA LEU A 216 34.84 -4.65 -1.21
C LEU A 216 35.19 -5.90 -0.38
N VAL A 217 35.67 -5.74 0.86
CA VAL A 217 36.04 -6.85 1.74
C VAL A 217 34.79 -7.62 2.18
N PHE A 218 33.73 -6.90 2.56
CA PHE A 218 32.44 -7.48 2.90
C PHE A 218 31.82 -8.22 1.71
N LYS A 219 31.86 -7.60 0.52
CA LYS A 219 31.40 -8.22 -0.73
C LYS A 219 32.17 -9.50 -1.03
N LYS A 220 33.51 -9.49 -0.88
CA LYS A 220 34.34 -10.66 -1.10
C LYS A 220 33.97 -11.79 -0.14
N LYS A 221 33.83 -11.51 1.16
CA LYS A 221 33.38 -12.49 2.16
C LYS A 221 32.01 -13.10 1.82
N LEU A 222 31.05 -12.28 1.37
CA LEU A 222 29.75 -12.77 0.93
C LEU A 222 29.86 -13.66 -0.31
N VAL A 223 30.64 -13.23 -1.32
CA VAL A 223 30.94 -14.02 -2.54
C VAL A 223 31.52 -15.38 -2.19
N ASP A 224 32.49 -15.39 -1.28
CA ASP A 224 33.15 -16.62 -0.83
C ASP A 224 32.19 -17.55 -0.07
N LEU A 225 31.18 -17.00 0.62
CA LEU A 225 30.16 -17.76 1.35
C LEU A 225 29.04 -18.31 0.46
N PHE A 226 28.71 -17.61 -0.63
CA PHE A 226 27.61 -18.00 -1.52
C PHE A 226 28.11 -18.06 -2.98
N PRO A 227 28.64 -19.21 -3.44
CA PRO A 227 29.25 -19.36 -4.77
C PRO A 227 28.32 -19.02 -5.94
N ILE A 228 27.00 -19.00 -5.74
CA ILE A 228 25.98 -18.65 -6.73
C ILE A 228 25.71 -17.14 -6.86
N LEU A 229 26.51 -16.28 -6.22
CA LEU A 229 26.46 -14.81 -6.30
C LEU A 229 26.75 -14.19 -7.70
N SER A 230 26.48 -14.92 -8.79
CA SER A 230 26.07 -14.35 -10.08
C SER A 230 24.89 -13.36 -9.94
N THR A 231 24.11 -13.44 -8.86
CA THR A 231 23.09 -12.46 -8.44
C THR A 231 23.65 -11.12 -7.97
N LEU A 232 24.96 -10.99 -7.68
CA LEU A 232 25.56 -9.66 -7.49
C LEU A 232 25.65 -8.84 -8.77
N LYS A 233 25.60 -9.47 -9.96
CA LYS A 233 25.35 -8.76 -11.22
C LYS A 233 23.91 -8.25 -11.34
N LYS A 234 22.99 -8.75 -10.50
CA LYS A 234 21.61 -8.28 -10.33
C LYS A 234 21.38 -7.44 -9.07
N ILE A 235 22.42 -7.19 -8.27
CA ILE A 235 22.41 -6.04 -7.37
C ILE A 235 22.47 -4.80 -8.28
N LYS A 236 21.31 -4.21 -8.56
CA LYS A 236 21.24 -2.94 -9.32
C LYS A 236 22.00 -1.81 -8.61
N ARG A 237 22.27 -1.93 -7.30
CA ARG A 237 23.16 -1.05 -6.51
C ARG A 237 23.57 -1.70 -5.20
N PHE A 238 24.88 -1.86 -4.97
CA PHE A 238 25.41 -1.95 -3.61
C PHE A 238 25.37 -0.56 -2.98
N PRO A 239 25.33 -0.44 -1.64
CA PRO A 239 25.41 0.85 -0.99
C PRO A 239 26.82 1.35 -1.23
N GLY A 240 26.99 2.17 -2.27
CA GLY A 240 28.05 3.16 -2.21
C GLY A 240 27.83 3.89 -0.90
N ALA A 241 28.91 4.14 -0.17
CA ALA A 241 28.96 5.35 0.61
C ALA A 241 28.71 6.49 -0.37
N PHE A 242 27.45 6.76 -0.67
CA PHE A 242 27.06 8.12 -0.90
C PHE A 242 27.41 8.76 0.44
N LYS A 243 28.59 9.37 0.51
CA LYS A 243 28.57 10.77 0.84
C LYS A 243 27.62 11.42 -0.17
N VAL A 244 26.30 11.24 0.05
CA VAL A 244 25.47 12.40 0.20
C VAL A 244 26.32 13.15 1.20
N LYS A 245 26.97 14.23 0.76
CA LYS A 245 26.85 15.37 1.63
C LYS A 245 25.34 15.41 1.86
N GLN A 246 24.89 14.80 2.95
CA GLN A 246 24.09 15.56 3.84
C GLN A 246 24.95 16.83 4.00
N LYS A 247 24.76 17.79 3.09
CA LYS A 247 24.11 18.98 3.55
C LYS A 247 23.05 18.41 4.47
N GLN A 248 23.36 18.39 5.77
CA GLN A 248 22.36 18.73 6.79
C GLN A 248 21.29 19.43 6.00
N ALA A 249 20.17 18.73 5.76
CA ALA A 249 19.11 19.28 4.93
C ALA A 249 19.01 20.71 5.44
N ASP A 250 19.52 21.67 4.65
CA ASP A 250 19.67 23.03 5.15
C ASP A 250 18.26 23.31 5.60
N ASP A 251 18.10 23.56 6.90
CA ASP A 251 16.80 23.65 7.53
C ASP A 251 15.92 24.46 6.58
N SER A 252 14.82 23.87 6.13
CA SER A 252 13.85 24.53 5.25
C SER A 252 14.38 25.11 3.91
N ALA A 253 14.75 24.26 2.95
CA ALA A 253 14.52 24.66 1.55
C ALA A 253 13.01 24.62 1.28
N THR A 254 12.28 25.61 1.78
CA THR A 254 10.89 25.88 1.40
C THR A 254 10.90 26.15 -0.10
N LEU A 255 10.50 25.15 -0.89
CA LEU A 255 10.17 25.39 -2.28
C LEU A 255 8.98 26.35 -2.25
N GLU A 256 9.06 27.45 -2.99
CA GLU A 256 7.90 28.31 -3.18
C GLU A 256 7.07 27.76 -4.34
N PRO A 257 5.73 27.81 -4.24
CA PRO A 257 4.88 27.39 -5.35
C PRO A 257 5.11 28.31 -6.56
N ASP A 258 5.26 27.72 -7.74
CA ASP A 258 5.35 28.44 -9.03
C ASP A 258 4.10 29.32 -9.24
N ARG A 259 2.95 28.84 -8.77
CA ARG A 259 1.69 29.59 -8.78
C ARG A 259 0.73 29.11 -7.71
N ILE A 260 -0.12 30.02 -7.24
CA ILE A 260 -1.24 29.73 -6.33
C ILE A 260 -2.55 30.13 -7.01
N PHE A 261 -3.52 29.23 -7.00
CA PHE A 261 -4.89 29.48 -7.45
C PHE A 261 -5.78 29.52 -6.21
N SER A 262 -6.33 30.69 -5.93
CA SER A 262 -7.12 30.91 -4.72
C SER A 262 -8.60 30.79 -5.03
N SER A 263 -9.32 30.13 -4.11
CA SER A 263 -10.77 30.08 -4.06
C SER A 263 -11.23 30.55 -2.68
N SER A 264 -12.42 31.17 -2.61
CA SER A 264 -13.07 31.50 -1.34
C SER A 264 -13.66 30.26 -0.65
N GLN A 265 -13.74 29.13 -1.35
CA GLN A 265 -14.26 27.85 -0.85
C GLN A 265 -13.15 26.79 -0.82
N PRO A 266 -13.17 25.84 0.14
CA PRO A 266 -12.26 24.72 0.20
C PRO A 266 -12.32 23.90 -1.09
N ILE A 267 -11.16 23.42 -1.51
CA ILE A 267 -11.03 22.60 -2.72
C ILE A 267 -10.86 21.15 -2.29
N LYS A 268 -11.77 20.27 -2.72
CA LYS A 268 -11.83 18.87 -2.27
C LYS A 268 -11.13 17.89 -3.21
N ALA A 269 -11.13 18.21 -4.49
CA ALA A 269 -10.46 17.42 -5.51
C ALA A 269 -9.87 18.34 -6.56
N VAL A 270 -8.74 17.91 -7.14
CA VAL A 270 -8.05 18.64 -8.21
C VAL A 270 -7.50 17.71 -9.27
N CYS A 271 -7.48 18.16 -10.52
CA CYS A 271 -6.77 17.51 -11.61
C CYS A 271 -6.33 18.50 -12.69
N PHE A 272 -5.31 18.14 -13.46
CA PHE A 272 -4.98 18.84 -14.69
C PHE A 272 -5.92 18.43 -15.81
N SER A 273 -6.17 19.36 -16.74
CA SER A 273 -6.57 19.01 -18.11
C SER A 273 -5.48 18.18 -18.79
N ASN A 274 -5.86 17.37 -19.78
CA ASN A 274 -4.94 16.46 -20.46
C ASN A 274 -3.82 17.19 -21.23
N ASP A 275 -4.09 18.41 -21.71
CA ASP A 275 -3.12 19.28 -22.38
C ASP A 275 -2.29 20.14 -21.39
N GLY A 276 -2.61 20.07 -20.10
CA GLY A 276 -1.98 20.83 -19.02
C GLY A 276 -2.21 22.33 -19.08
N GLN A 277 -3.17 22.84 -19.86
CA GLN A 277 -3.43 24.29 -19.94
C GLN A 277 -4.40 24.77 -18.86
N CYS A 278 -5.36 23.94 -18.46
CA CYS A 278 -6.34 24.23 -17.42
C CYS A 278 -6.16 23.34 -16.19
N ILE A 279 -6.59 23.86 -15.04
CA ILE A 279 -6.71 23.14 -13.77
C ILE A 279 -8.19 23.06 -13.41
N PHE A 280 -8.64 21.89 -13.00
CA PHE A 280 -9.98 21.67 -12.46
C PHE A 280 -9.93 21.47 -10.95
N GLY A 281 -10.88 22.05 -10.24
CA GLY A 281 -10.96 21.97 -8.78
C GLY A 281 -12.40 21.92 -8.30
N SER A 282 -12.75 20.88 -7.53
CA SER A 282 -14.07 20.77 -6.90
C SER A 282 -14.16 21.80 -5.79
N LEU A 283 -15.11 22.72 -5.94
CA LEU A 283 -15.49 23.64 -4.87
C LEU A 283 -16.35 22.91 -3.85
N GLY A 284 -16.30 23.38 -2.61
CA GLY A 284 -16.95 22.70 -1.49
C GLY A 284 -17.54 23.66 -0.46
N TYR A 285 -17.98 23.07 0.65
CA TYR A 285 -18.67 23.75 1.73
C TYR A 285 -17.73 24.54 2.66
N THR A 286 -18.15 25.75 3.04
CA THR A 286 -17.67 26.47 4.23
C THR A 286 -18.78 26.55 5.26
N HIS A 287 -18.42 26.52 6.55
CA HIS A 287 -19.38 26.74 7.65
C HIS A 287 -20.00 28.15 7.67
N LEU A 288 -19.54 29.06 6.80
CA LEU A 288 -19.79 30.50 6.87
C LEU A 288 -20.32 31.10 5.56
N GLY A 289 -20.61 30.29 4.53
CA GLY A 289 -20.99 30.79 3.21
C GLY A 289 -21.98 29.90 2.44
N PRO A 290 -22.56 30.42 1.33
CA PRO A 290 -23.42 29.65 0.44
C PRO A 290 -22.63 28.49 -0.17
N VAL A 291 -23.29 27.33 -0.25
CA VAL A 291 -22.64 26.09 -0.70
C VAL A 291 -22.50 26.08 -2.22
N ASP A 292 -21.27 25.85 -2.71
CA ASP A 292 -20.97 25.75 -4.13
C ASP A 292 -20.41 24.35 -4.43
N TYR A 293 -21.20 23.54 -5.15
CA TYR A 293 -20.82 22.19 -5.59
C TYR A 293 -20.27 22.16 -7.02
N SER A 294 -19.95 23.33 -7.59
CA SER A 294 -19.39 23.41 -8.93
C SER A 294 -17.92 22.98 -8.98
N ILE A 295 -17.44 22.72 -10.18
CA ILE A 295 -16.03 22.47 -10.45
C ILE A 295 -15.48 23.73 -11.13
N GLY A 296 -14.57 24.43 -10.46
CA GLY A 296 -13.90 25.60 -11.02
C GLY A 296 -12.90 25.21 -12.12
N ILE A 297 -12.71 26.11 -13.07
CA ILE A 297 -11.77 25.98 -14.18
C ILE A 297 -10.82 27.17 -14.11
N TRP A 298 -9.53 26.90 -13.94
CA TRP A 298 -8.50 27.93 -13.90
C TRP A 298 -7.54 27.75 -15.07
N ASN A 299 -7.16 28.88 -15.69
CA ASN A 299 -6.06 28.89 -16.64
C ASN A 299 -4.74 28.72 -15.90
N ARG A 300 -3.95 27.71 -16.24
CA ARG A 300 -2.68 27.43 -15.55
C ARG A 300 -1.67 28.58 -15.67
N LYS A 301 -1.63 29.28 -16.81
CA LYS A 301 -0.64 30.33 -17.09
C LYS A 301 -1.03 31.66 -16.45
N SER A 302 -2.28 32.11 -16.62
CA SER A 302 -2.72 33.40 -16.04
C SER A 302 -3.02 33.28 -14.56
N GLY A 303 -3.47 32.11 -14.07
CA GLY A 303 -3.96 31.94 -12.70
C GLY A 303 -5.44 32.32 -12.53
N GLU A 304 -6.07 32.85 -13.57
CA GLU A 304 -7.43 33.36 -13.50
C GLU A 304 -8.45 32.22 -13.65
N MET A 305 -9.60 32.37 -12.98
CA MET A 305 -10.72 31.45 -13.12
C MET A 305 -11.48 31.77 -14.41
N GLU A 306 -11.45 30.86 -15.38
CA GLU A 306 -12.09 31.02 -16.70
C GLU A 306 -13.57 30.64 -16.68
N GLY A 307 -14.00 29.87 -15.68
CA GLY A 307 -15.37 29.37 -15.60
C GLY A 307 -15.60 28.32 -14.52
N LYS A 308 -16.79 27.72 -14.59
CA LYS A 308 -17.23 26.65 -13.70
C LYS A 308 -18.09 25.64 -14.46
N PHE A 309 -18.04 24.38 -14.06
CA PHE A 309 -19.04 23.37 -14.39
C PHE A 309 -20.09 23.34 -13.29
N THR A 310 -21.36 23.57 -13.63
CA THR A 310 -22.49 23.60 -12.68
C THR A 310 -23.49 22.48 -12.99
N GLY A 311 -23.95 21.78 -11.95
CA GLY A 311 -24.94 20.69 -12.10
C GLY A 311 -24.93 19.63 -11.00
N HIS A 312 -23.82 19.47 -10.29
CA HIS A 312 -23.74 18.59 -9.12
C HIS A 312 -24.64 19.05 -7.98
N LYS A 313 -25.21 18.08 -7.25
CA LYS A 313 -26.08 18.30 -6.08
C LYS A 313 -25.32 18.19 -4.76
N LEU A 314 -24.18 17.52 -4.77
CA LEU A 314 -23.26 17.37 -3.63
C LEU A 314 -21.81 17.56 -4.10
N ILE A 315 -20.87 17.59 -3.15
CA ILE A 315 -19.45 17.80 -3.42
C ILE A 315 -18.89 16.66 -4.32
N PRO A 316 -18.33 16.97 -5.50
CA PRO A 316 -17.61 15.99 -6.31
C PRO A 316 -16.22 15.70 -5.73
N PHE A 317 -16.07 14.55 -5.07
CA PHE A 317 -14.80 14.11 -4.47
C PHE A 317 -13.79 13.54 -5.47
N PHE A 318 -14.21 13.28 -6.71
CA PHE A 318 -13.39 12.66 -7.74
C PHE A 318 -13.48 13.46 -9.03
N LEU A 319 -12.33 13.74 -9.62
CA LEU A 319 -12.19 14.39 -10.92
C LEU A 319 -11.19 13.59 -11.76
N GLN A 320 -11.59 13.15 -12.94
CA GLN A 320 -10.75 12.36 -13.85
C GLN A 320 -10.88 12.91 -15.27
N PRO A 321 -9.85 13.59 -15.80
CA PRO A 321 -9.86 14.09 -17.17
C PRO A 321 -9.88 12.91 -18.14
N HIS A 322 -10.66 13.02 -19.21
CA HIS A 322 -10.66 12.02 -20.26
C HIS A 322 -9.32 12.06 -21.03
N PRO A 323 -8.73 10.90 -21.40
CA PRO A 323 -7.42 10.87 -22.08
C PRO A 323 -7.37 11.60 -23.43
N ARG A 324 -8.51 11.83 -24.09
CA ARG A 324 -8.57 12.66 -25.31
C ARG A 324 -8.56 14.16 -25.04
N GLY A 325 -8.76 14.60 -23.80
CA GLY A 325 -8.74 16.00 -23.38
C GLY A 325 -9.99 16.82 -23.70
N ASP A 326 -11.03 16.19 -24.24
CA ASP A 326 -12.30 16.81 -24.62
C ASP A 326 -13.33 16.84 -23.49
N SER A 327 -13.21 15.90 -22.54
CA SER A 327 -14.19 15.68 -21.49
C SER A 327 -13.56 15.55 -20.11
N LEU A 328 -14.36 15.82 -19.07
CA LEU A 328 -14.01 15.60 -17.66
C LEU A 328 -15.07 14.68 -17.04
N VAL A 329 -14.65 13.64 -16.32
CA VAL A 329 -15.56 12.83 -15.51
C VAL A 329 -15.44 13.26 -14.06
N SER A 330 -16.57 13.51 -13.41
CA SER A 330 -16.63 13.83 -11.99
C SER A 330 -17.63 12.94 -11.26
N GLY A 331 -17.37 12.71 -9.98
CA GLY A 331 -18.23 11.90 -9.12
C GLY A 331 -18.08 12.29 -7.66
N GLY A 332 -19.14 12.07 -6.89
CA GLY A 332 -19.21 12.40 -5.47
C GLY A 332 -19.98 11.35 -4.68
N CYS A 333 -19.86 11.39 -3.36
CA CYS A 333 -20.57 10.47 -2.48
C CYS A 333 -22.08 10.80 -2.51
N LYS A 334 -22.89 9.81 -2.91
CA LYS A 334 -24.36 9.93 -3.03
C LYS A 334 -24.86 10.92 -4.09
N ASP A 335 -24.00 11.33 -5.01
CA ASP A 335 -24.38 12.10 -6.20
C ASP A 335 -24.15 11.27 -7.46
N ASP A 336 -24.72 11.72 -8.57
CA ASP A 336 -24.52 11.07 -9.87
C ASP A 336 -23.11 11.37 -10.39
N ALA A 337 -22.52 10.41 -11.11
CA ALA A 337 -21.31 10.67 -11.86
C ALA A 337 -21.67 11.42 -13.15
N LEU A 338 -20.97 12.52 -13.43
CA LEU A 338 -21.25 13.40 -14.55
C LEU A 338 -20.07 13.42 -15.51
N VAL A 339 -20.37 13.41 -16.81
CA VAL A 339 -19.40 13.59 -17.89
C VAL A 339 -19.63 14.96 -18.51
N TRP A 340 -18.62 15.80 -18.46
CA TRP A 340 -18.67 17.19 -18.92
C TRP A 340 -17.91 17.32 -20.22
N ASN A 341 -18.44 18.12 -21.14
CA ASN A 341 -17.68 18.62 -22.27
C ASN A 341 -16.90 19.86 -21.82
N ILE A 342 -15.57 19.84 -21.98
CA ILE A 342 -14.70 20.91 -21.46
C ILE A 342 -14.92 22.24 -22.18
N GLU A 343 -15.12 22.21 -23.50
CA GLU A 343 -15.26 23.40 -24.34
C GLU A 343 -16.60 24.11 -24.10
N THR A 344 -17.71 23.36 -24.19
CA THR A 344 -19.07 23.89 -24.04
C THR A 344 -19.52 24.03 -22.59
N ARG A 345 -18.78 23.44 -21.64
CA ARG A 345 -19.10 23.41 -20.20
C ARG A 345 -20.46 22.78 -19.87
N SER A 346 -20.93 21.90 -20.75
CA SER A 346 -22.23 21.22 -20.63
C SER A 346 -22.06 19.78 -20.17
N ILE A 347 -23.12 19.22 -19.57
CA ILE A 347 -23.20 17.80 -19.21
C ILE A 347 -23.50 17.01 -20.48
N ILE A 348 -22.58 16.11 -20.86
CA ILE A 348 -22.75 15.16 -21.96
C ILE A 348 -23.62 13.99 -21.49
N ARG A 349 -23.32 13.47 -20.29
CA ARG A 349 -23.94 12.26 -19.76
C ARG A 349 -23.95 12.27 -18.23
N SER A 350 -24.93 11.58 -17.67
CA SER A 350 -25.05 11.32 -16.24
C SER A 350 -25.21 9.82 -16.01
N PHE A 351 -24.55 9.31 -14.98
CA PHE A 351 -24.65 7.93 -14.53
C PHE A 351 -25.15 7.90 -13.08
N PRO A 352 -26.17 7.08 -12.77
CA PRO A 352 -26.87 7.14 -11.50
C PRO A 352 -26.02 6.66 -10.33
N GLY A 353 -25.91 7.52 -9.31
CA GLY A 353 -25.28 7.23 -8.03
C GLY A 353 -23.79 6.94 -8.09
N GLY A 354 -23.16 7.00 -6.92
CA GLY A 354 -21.75 6.65 -6.78
C GLY A 354 -21.22 6.93 -5.38
N ASN A 355 -20.29 6.10 -4.92
CA ASN A 355 -19.39 6.38 -3.80
C ASN A 355 -17.92 6.44 -4.26
N GLY A 356 -17.68 6.30 -5.57
CA GLY A 356 -16.37 6.22 -6.20
C GLY A 356 -16.51 6.12 -7.71
N ILE A 357 -15.55 6.70 -8.43
CA ILE A 357 -15.44 6.57 -9.89
C ILE A 357 -14.02 6.19 -10.30
N GLY A 358 -13.89 5.49 -11.43
CA GLY A 358 -12.62 5.16 -12.08
C GLY A 358 -12.79 5.14 -13.59
N LEU A 359 -11.93 5.82 -14.33
CA LEU A 359 -11.90 5.85 -15.78
C LEU A 359 -10.74 4.98 -16.28
N SER A 360 -10.96 4.20 -17.33
CA SER A 360 -9.90 3.42 -17.96
C SER A 360 -8.85 4.32 -18.62
N SER A 361 -7.62 3.80 -18.75
CA SER A 361 -6.50 4.51 -19.38
C SER A 361 -6.77 4.89 -20.84
N ASP A 362 -7.63 4.14 -21.54
CA ASP A 362 -8.06 4.42 -22.91
C ASP A 362 -9.33 5.29 -23.01
N GLY A 363 -9.94 5.63 -21.86
CA GLY A 363 -11.11 6.49 -21.76
C GLY A 363 -12.44 5.83 -22.16
N LYS A 364 -12.47 4.53 -22.45
CA LYS A 364 -13.69 3.85 -22.92
C LYS A 364 -14.59 3.35 -21.80
N ASP A 365 -14.02 2.98 -20.66
CA ASP A 365 -14.74 2.33 -19.57
C ASP A 365 -14.78 3.21 -18.33
N LEU A 366 -15.97 3.35 -17.75
CA LEU A 366 -16.21 4.05 -16.48
C LEU A 366 -16.70 3.05 -15.43
N ALA A 367 -15.91 2.85 -14.39
CA ALA A 367 -16.31 2.14 -13.19
C ALA A 367 -16.97 3.08 -12.19
N ILE A 368 -18.09 2.66 -11.63
CA ILE A 368 -18.85 3.38 -10.61
C ILE A 368 -19.13 2.44 -9.44
N ALA A 369 -18.79 2.89 -8.24
CA ALA A 369 -19.13 2.17 -7.02
C ALA A 369 -20.55 2.53 -6.58
N GLY A 370 -21.49 1.61 -6.70
CA GLY A 370 -22.87 1.75 -6.32
C GLY A 370 -23.06 1.92 -4.80
N LYS A 371 -24.29 2.27 -4.42
CA LYS A 371 -24.66 2.54 -3.02
C LYS A 371 -24.62 1.29 -2.14
N ASN A 372 -24.71 0.10 -2.73
CA ASN A 372 -24.76 -1.17 -2.01
C ASN A 372 -23.44 -1.95 -2.10
N GLY A 373 -22.38 -1.33 -2.63
CA GLY A 373 -21.07 -1.96 -2.77
C GLY A 373 -20.83 -2.67 -4.09
N ASP A 374 -21.85 -2.74 -4.96
CA ASP A 374 -21.72 -3.22 -6.34
C ASP A 374 -20.86 -2.27 -7.17
N ILE A 375 -19.94 -2.80 -7.98
CA ILE A 375 -19.14 -2.00 -8.90
C ILE A 375 -19.66 -2.23 -10.32
N GLN A 376 -20.20 -1.18 -10.93
CA GLN A 376 -20.77 -1.25 -12.27
C GLN A 376 -19.79 -0.63 -13.26
N ILE A 377 -19.56 -1.32 -14.38
CA ILE A 377 -18.69 -0.87 -15.46
C ILE A 377 -19.55 -0.48 -16.65
N PHE A 378 -19.41 0.76 -17.11
CA PHE A 378 -20.14 1.33 -18.23
C PHE A 378 -19.22 1.63 -19.40
N ASP A 379 -19.73 1.47 -20.60
CA ASP A 379 -19.18 2.12 -21.78
C ASP A 379 -19.43 3.63 -21.68
N LEU A 380 -18.36 4.44 -21.70
CA LEU A 380 -18.49 5.89 -21.54
C LEU A 380 -19.24 6.54 -22.72
N ALA A 381 -19.04 6.03 -23.94
CA ALA A 381 -19.57 6.62 -25.16
C ALA A 381 -21.08 6.37 -25.31
N SER A 382 -21.50 5.11 -25.25
CA SER A 382 -22.93 4.71 -25.35
C SER A 382 -23.69 4.98 -24.04
N GLY A 383 -23.03 4.86 -22.89
CA GLY A 383 -23.64 4.88 -21.58
C GLY A 383 -24.17 3.51 -21.13
N ASP A 384 -23.97 2.47 -21.94
CA ASP A 384 -24.49 1.13 -21.65
C ASP A 384 -23.64 0.42 -20.60
N LYS A 385 -24.30 -0.34 -19.72
CA LYS A 385 -23.62 -1.19 -18.73
C LYS A 385 -22.95 -2.37 -19.45
N LYS A 386 -21.62 -2.50 -19.32
CA LYS A 386 -20.83 -3.61 -19.89
C LYS A 386 -20.83 -4.83 -18.99
N THR A 387 -20.49 -4.63 -17.72
CA THR A 387 -20.38 -5.70 -16.73
C THR A 387 -20.58 -5.14 -15.33
N GLU A 388 -20.64 -6.03 -14.34
CA GLU A 388 -20.59 -5.71 -12.93
C GLU A 388 -19.60 -6.63 -12.22
N CYS A 389 -18.94 -6.08 -11.20
CA CYS A 389 -18.07 -6.81 -10.32
C CYS A 389 -18.45 -6.48 -8.88
N GLY A 390 -18.31 -7.43 -7.97
CA GLY A 390 -18.72 -7.27 -6.59
C GLY A 390 -20.20 -7.55 -6.37
N ALA A 391 -20.47 -8.63 -5.67
CA ALA A 391 -21.73 -8.89 -5.01
C ALA A 391 -21.37 -9.57 -3.67
N GLU A 392 -22.06 -9.18 -2.59
CA GLU A 392 -22.01 -9.76 -1.22
C GLU A 392 -21.07 -9.15 -0.17
N ILE A 393 -20.30 -8.09 -0.45
CA ILE A 393 -19.81 -7.25 0.66
C ILE A 393 -20.91 -6.26 1.00
N LEU A 394 -21.42 -6.37 2.23
CA LEU A 394 -22.16 -5.31 2.92
C LEU A 394 -21.21 -4.11 3.16
N CYS A 395 -20.77 -3.47 2.08
CA CYS A 395 -20.24 -2.12 2.13
C CYS A 395 -21.35 -1.30 2.75
N ARG A 396 -21.14 -0.71 3.93
CA ARG A 396 -22.13 0.24 4.45
C ARG A 396 -22.34 1.30 3.37
N ALA A 397 -23.58 1.66 3.10
CA ALA A 397 -24.01 2.58 2.05
C ALA A 397 -23.46 4.03 2.14
N SER A 398 -22.45 4.25 2.98
CA SER A 398 -21.77 5.51 3.26
C SER A 398 -20.25 5.47 3.01
N GLU A 399 -19.67 4.34 2.61
CA GLU A 399 -18.21 4.22 2.44
C GLU A 399 -17.75 4.66 1.06
N MET A 400 -16.68 5.46 1.02
CA MET A 400 -16.09 5.97 -0.21
C MET A 400 -15.15 4.92 -0.82
N ALA A 401 -15.29 4.68 -2.12
CA ALA A 401 -14.48 3.71 -2.86
C ALA A 401 -13.47 4.42 -3.77
N ARG A 402 -12.23 3.92 -3.78
CA ARG A 402 -11.16 4.30 -4.71
C ARG A 402 -11.14 3.26 -5.83
N LEU A 403 -11.46 3.67 -7.05
CA LEU A 403 -11.45 2.80 -8.23
C LEU A 403 -10.28 3.21 -9.13
N ARG A 404 -9.45 2.23 -9.52
CA ARG A 404 -8.36 2.42 -10.49
C ARG A 404 -8.32 1.26 -11.46
N PHE A 405 -8.29 1.55 -12.74
CA PHE A 405 -7.95 0.58 -13.76
C PHE A 405 -6.43 0.42 -13.83
N SER A 406 -5.99 -0.81 -14.12
CA SER A 406 -4.64 -1.03 -14.62
C SER A 406 -4.50 -0.41 -16.02
N ASP A 407 -3.29 0.00 -16.39
CA ASP A 407 -3.03 0.59 -17.72
C ASP A 407 -3.45 -0.32 -18.88
N SER A 408 -3.41 -1.64 -18.67
CA SER A 408 -3.86 -2.65 -19.64
C SER A 408 -5.38 -2.76 -19.79
N GLY A 409 -6.16 -2.17 -18.89
CA GLY A 409 -7.61 -2.35 -18.79
C GLY A 409 -8.04 -3.71 -18.23
N ARG A 410 -7.14 -4.68 -18.04
CA ARG A 410 -7.47 -6.02 -17.56
C ARG A 410 -7.93 -6.04 -16.11
N TYR A 411 -7.20 -5.36 -15.22
CA TYR A 411 -7.50 -5.37 -13.79
C TYR A 411 -8.17 -4.08 -13.33
N LEU A 412 -9.06 -4.22 -12.36
CA LEU A 412 -9.63 -3.12 -11.58
C LEU A 412 -9.26 -3.31 -10.10
N ALA A 413 -8.63 -2.30 -9.51
CA ALA A 413 -8.43 -2.25 -8.06
C ALA A 413 -9.56 -1.42 -7.42
N VAL A 414 -10.24 -2.03 -6.46
CA VAL A 414 -11.36 -1.46 -5.72
C VAL A 414 -10.94 -1.34 -4.25
N GLY A 415 -10.67 -0.13 -3.82
CA GLY A 415 -10.24 0.14 -2.46
C GLY A 415 -11.32 0.82 -1.63
N TYR A 416 -11.59 0.30 -0.44
CA TYR A 416 -12.59 0.83 0.49
C TYR A 416 -11.93 1.59 1.63
N SER A 417 -12.57 2.66 2.13
CA SER A 417 -12.06 3.47 3.24
C SER A 417 -11.75 2.64 4.51
N THR A 418 -12.39 1.48 4.68
CA THR A 418 -12.10 0.55 5.78
C THR A 418 -10.76 -0.17 5.65
N GLY A 419 -10.08 -0.04 4.51
CA GLY A 419 -8.78 -0.64 4.23
C GLY A 419 -8.82 -1.92 3.41
N SER A 420 -10.00 -2.44 3.05
CA SER A 420 -10.10 -3.54 2.09
C SER A 420 -9.74 -3.05 0.69
N VAL A 421 -8.95 -3.82 -0.05
CA VAL A 421 -8.60 -3.58 -1.44
C VAL A 421 -8.80 -4.86 -2.22
N GLU A 422 -9.71 -4.84 -3.17
CA GLU A 422 -9.99 -5.96 -4.06
C GLU A 422 -9.38 -5.74 -5.42
N ILE A 423 -8.91 -6.82 -6.02
CA ILE A 423 -8.37 -6.83 -7.37
C ILE A 423 -9.26 -7.76 -8.19
N TRP A 424 -9.91 -7.19 -9.19
CA TRP A 424 -10.81 -7.88 -10.10
C TRP A 424 -10.16 -8.02 -11.48
N ASP A 425 -10.28 -9.20 -12.09
CA ASP A 425 -9.97 -9.41 -13.49
C ASP A 425 -11.25 -9.16 -14.30
N LEU A 426 -11.22 -8.15 -15.16
CA LEU A 426 -12.38 -7.73 -15.96
C LEU A 426 -12.60 -8.62 -17.19
N THR A 427 -11.67 -9.51 -17.53
CA THR A 427 -11.85 -10.44 -18.65
C THR A 427 -12.95 -11.47 -18.38
N ASP A 428 -13.07 -11.91 -17.13
CA ASP A 428 -14.07 -12.86 -16.66
C ASP A 428 -14.88 -12.35 -15.45
N SER A 429 -14.66 -11.09 -15.04
CA SER A 429 -15.29 -10.46 -13.87
C SER A 429 -15.05 -11.23 -12.56
N SER A 430 -13.90 -11.91 -12.45
CA SER A 430 -13.55 -12.70 -11.26
C SER A 430 -12.75 -11.89 -10.24
N LEU A 431 -12.99 -12.18 -8.96
CA LEU A 431 -12.17 -11.67 -7.86
C LEU A 431 -10.83 -12.42 -7.85
N VAL A 432 -9.75 -11.73 -8.20
CA VAL A 432 -8.39 -12.27 -8.14
C VAL A 432 -7.95 -12.41 -6.70
N GLN A 433 -8.09 -11.33 -5.92
CA GLN A 433 -7.60 -11.25 -4.55
C GLN A 433 -8.26 -10.12 -3.75
N THR A 434 -8.39 -10.33 -2.45
CA THR A 434 -8.63 -9.28 -1.45
C THR A 434 -7.36 -9.08 -0.60
N LEU A 435 -6.94 -7.83 -0.46
CA LEU A 435 -5.84 -7.36 0.36
C LEU A 435 -6.43 -6.45 1.45
N LEU A 436 -5.96 -6.51 2.70
CA LEU A 436 -6.44 -5.59 3.74
C LEU A 436 -5.31 -4.73 4.29
N PHE A 437 -5.65 -3.48 4.63
CA PHE A 437 -4.73 -2.42 5.02
C PHE A 437 -5.32 -1.58 6.15
N ASN A 438 -4.49 -0.75 6.81
CA ASN A 438 -4.99 0.14 7.86
C ASN A 438 -5.50 1.42 7.23
N GLU A 439 -6.82 1.56 7.11
CA GLU A 439 -7.48 2.68 6.43
C GLU A 439 -6.86 3.01 5.07
N LEU A 440 -7.58 2.69 4.01
CA LEU A 440 -7.14 3.12 2.70
C LEU A 440 -7.32 4.62 2.53
N GLN A 441 -6.27 5.30 2.08
CA GLN A 441 -6.30 6.73 1.74
C GLN A 441 -6.41 6.90 0.23
N ASP A 442 -5.57 6.18 -0.51
CA ASP A 442 -5.53 6.22 -1.97
C ASP A 442 -4.80 4.99 -2.54
N LEU A 443 -4.92 4.75 -3.84
CA LEU A 443 -4.24 3.67 -4.54
C LEU A 443 -3.97 4.03 -6.00
N CYS A 444 -2.96 3.41 -6.59
CA CYS A 444 -2.65 3.53 -8.02
C CYS A 444 -1.90 2.29 -8.52
N PHE A 445 -2.05 1.97 -9.80
CA PHE A 445 -1.20 0.96 -10.44
C PHE A 445 0.14 1.58 -10.85
N THR A 446 1.19 0.76 -10.84
CA THR A 446 2.45 1.12 -11.52
C THR A 446 2.26 1.00 -13.03
N ARG A 447 3.01 1.79 -13.81
CA ARG A 447 2.88 1.84 -15.28
C ARG A 447 3.16 0.52 -15.98
N ASN A 448 4.03 -0.31 -15.40
CA ASN A 448 4.29 -1.65 -15.93
C ASN A 448 3.13 -2.63 -15.68
N GLY A 449 2.07 -2.22 -14.96
CA GLY A 449 0.91 -3.04 -14.63
C GLY A 449 1.24 -4.24 -13.74
N HIS A 450 2.45 -4.33 -13.19
CA HIS A 450 2.90 -5.48 -12.40
C HIS A 450 2.65 -5.30 -10.91
N TYR A 451 2.45 -4.06 -10.45
CA TYR A 451 2.31 -3.76 -9.04
C TYR A 451 1.14 -2.81 -8.78
N LEU A 452 0.54 -2.99 -7.60
CA LEU A 452 -0.42 -2.07 -7.02
C LEU A 452 0.27 -1.30 -5.88
N ILE A 453 0.14 0.02 -5.93
CA ILE A 453 0.59 0.92 -4.88
C ILE A 453 -0.61 1.23 -3.99
N VAL A 454 -0.49 0.87 -2.72
CA VAL A 454 -1.56 1.09 -1.74
C VAL A 454 -1.07 2.05 -0.67
N ALA A 455 -1.75 3.19 -0.54
CA ALA A 455 -1.51 4.15 0.52
C ALA A 455 -2.46 3.92 1.69
N SER A 456 -1.88 3.40 2.76
CA SER A 456 -2.49 3.31 4.08
C SER A 456 -2.16 4.56 4.89
N GLN A 457 -2.83 4.75 6.02
CA GLN A 457 -2.68 5.93 6.89
C GLN A 457 -1.23 6.40 7.07
N PHE A 458 -0.26 5.52 7.36
CA PHE A 458 1.14 5.93 7.62
C PHE A 458 2.16 5.20 6.75
N ARG A 459 1.72 4.50 5.70
CA ARG A 459 2.58 3.62 4.94
C ARG A 459 2.08 3.45 3.51
N VAL A 460 3.02 3.43 2.57
CA VAL A 460 2.76 2.99 1.20
C VAL A 460 3.32 1.60 1.00
N TYR A 461 2.56 0.74 0.34
CA TYR A 461 2.92 -0.63 0.01
C TYR A 461 2.99 -0.80 -1.50
N GLU A 462 3.96 -1.55 -1.98
CA GLU A 462 3.98 -2.10 -3.35
C GLU A 462 3.67 -3.59 -3.28
N VAL A 463 2.57 -3.98 -3.91
CA VAL A 463 2.07 -5.36 -3.95
C VAL A 463 2.22 -5.90 -5.37
N ALA A 464 2.92 -7.02 -5.53
CA ALA A 464 3.08 -7.66 -6.83
C ALA A 464 1.79 -8.38 -7.24
N LEU A 465 1.26 -8.10 -8.43
CA LEU A 465 0.01 -8.74 -8.89
C LEU A 465 0.20 -10.22 -9.27
N LYS A 466 1.43 -10.63 -9.62
CA LYS A 466 1.71 -11.99 -10.11
C LYS A 466 1.57 -13.06 -9.03
N ASP A 467 2.14 -12.81 -7.86
CA ASP A 467 2.19 -13.75 -6.74
C ASP A 467 1.59 -13.17 -5.46
N LEU A 468 1.06 -11.95 -5.54
CA LEU A 468 0.40 -11.24 -4.44
C LEU A 468 1.34 -11.08 -3.23
N SER A 469 2.65 -11.10 -3.49
CA SER A 469 3.66 -10.93 -2.47
C SER A 469 3.89 -9.45 -2.17
N TRP A 470 4.11 -9.19 -0.88
CA TRP A 470 4.62 -7.92 -0.41
C TRP A 470 6.05 -7.75 -0.89
N ARG A 471 6.31 -6.69 -1.64
CA ARG A 471 7.67 -6.40 -2.12
C ARG A 471 8.34 -5.36 -1.24
N ARG A 472 7.72 -4.19 -1.07
CA ARG A 472 8.32 -3.04 -0.37
C ARG A 472 7.27 -2.24 0.37
N SER A 473 7.73 -1.53 1.40
CA SER A 473 6.91 -0.53 2.07
C SER A 473 7.76 0.64 2.55
N SER A 474 7.20 1.85 2.51
CA SER A 474 7.82 3.05 3.06
C SER A 474 6.93 3.64 4.14
N ALA A 475 7.41 3.62 5.39
CA ALA A 475 6.73 4.22 6.53
C ALA A 475 6.94 5.74 6.54
N GLN A 476 5.89 6.49 6.85
CA GLN A 476 5.88 7.96 6.84
C GLN A 476 5.63 8.51 8.25
N SER A 477 6.18 9.69 8.53
CA SER A 477 5.95 10.42 9.78
C SER A 477 4.54 11.03 9.89
N GLY A 478 3.88 11.27 8.75
CA GLY A 478 2.56 11.90 8.67
C GLY A 478 1.50 11.00 8.04
N LYS A 479 0.22 11.30 8.31
CA LYS A 479 -0.91 10.60 7.67
C LYS A 479 -0.90 10.88 6.17
N ILE A 480 -0.82 9.86 5.34
CA ILE A 480 -0.88 9.97 3.87
C ILE A 480 -2.33 10.28 3.46
N TYR A 481 -2.53 11.10 2.44
CA TYR A 481 -3.86 11.38 1.90
C TYR A 481 -4.02 10.98 0.45
N SER A 482 -2.97 11.14 -0.35
CA SER A 482 -3.02 10.82 -1.77
C SER A 482 -1.68 10.27 -2.25
N VAL A 483 -1.75 9.34 -3.19
CA VAL A 483 -0.60 8.81 -3.91
C VAL A 483 -0.86 8.80 -5.40
N ILE A 484 0.15 9.21 -6.16
CA ILE A 484 0.09 9.22 -7.62
C ILE A 484 1.38 8.64 -8.18
N ASN A 485 1.24 7.90 -9.28
CA ASN A 485 2.37 7.35 -10.02
C ASN A 485 2.85 8.39 -11.05
N ASP A 486 4.14 8.73 -11.04
CA ASP A 486 4.79 9.52 -12.08
C ASP A 486 5.01 8.63 -13.31
N PRO A 487 4.29 8.88 -14.43
CA PRO A 487 4.38 8.03 -15.61
C PRO A 487 5.78 8.11 -16.26
N CYS A 488 6.51 9.22 -16.10
CA CYS A 488 7.78 9.45 -16.77
C CYS A 488 8.97 8.84 -16.02
N ARG A 489 8.96 8.87 -14.68
CA ARG A 489 10.13 8.53 -13.85
C ARG A 489 9.98 7.27 -13.01
N ASN A 490 8.82 6.61 -13.07
CA ASN A 490 8.49 5.46 -12.21
C ASN A 490 8.68 5.80 -10.72
N LEU A 491 8.20 6.98 -10.31
CA LEU A 491 8.24 7.45 -8.92
C LEU A 491 6.83 7.55 -8.37
N ILE A 492 6.66 7.30 -7.08
CA ILE A 492 5.38 7.52 -6.40
C ILE A 492 5.47 8.84 -5.64
N VAL A 493 4.57 9.76 -5.96
CA VAL A 493 4.44 11.03 -5.24
C VAL A 493 3.39 10.86 -4.14
N MET A 494 3.73 11.27 -2.93
CA MET A 494 2.92 11.06 -1.73
C MET A 494 2.66 12.40 -1.04
N GLY A 495 1.39 12.70 -0.75
CA GLY A 495 0.96 13.90 -0.04
C GLY A 495 0.55 13.54 1.39
N SER A 496 1.13 14.21 2.38
CA SER A 496 0.99 13.83 3.80
C SER A 496 0.48 15.00 4.68
N LYS A 497 -0.18 14.67 5.80
CA LYS A 497 -0.70 15.61 6.81
C LYS A 497 0.35 16.50 7.44
N ASP A 498 1.58 16.02 7.49
CA ASP A 498 2.70 16.79 8.02
C ASP A 498 3.17 17.92 7.07
N GLY A 499 2.42 18.20 6.00
CA GLY A 499 2.76 19.28 5.07
C GLY A 499 3.82 18.85 4.06
N ALA A 500 4.32 17.62 4.09
CA ALA A 500 5.35 17.19 3.16
C ALA A 500 4.77 16.51 1.91
N ILE A 501 5.35 16.85 0.76
CA ILE A 501 5.31 16.00 -0.42
C ILE A 501 6.58 15.16 -0.45
N ARG A 502 6.45 13.86 -0.68
CA ARG A 502 7.57 12.93 -0.74
C ARG A 502 7.54 12.14 -2.04
N PHE A 503 8.73 11.88 -2.58
CA PHE A 503 8.93 11.10 -3.79
C PHE A 503 9.56 9.77 -3.42
N TRP A 504 8.79 8.70 -3.53
CA TRP A 504 9.23 7.35 -3.25
C TRP A 504 9.62 6.65 -4.54
N ASN A 505 10.80 6.04 -4.54
CA ASN A 505 11.24 5.22 -5.67
C ASN A 505 10.88 3.75 -5.39
N PRO A 506 9.93 3.16 -6.12
CA PRO A 506 9.55 1.77 -5.93
C PRO A 506 10.70 0.82 -6.24
N ASP A 507 11.66 1.16 -7.11
CA ASP A 507 12.81 0.32 -7.45
C ASP A 507 13.88 0.25 -6.36
N SER A 508 14.14 1.34 -5.64
CA SER A 508 15.09 1.37 -4.51
C SER A 508 14.44 1.16 -3.15
N GLY A 509 13.13 1.42 -3.02
CA GLY A 509 12.40 1.44 -1.76
C GLY A 509 12.65 2.70 -0.91
N GLU A 510 13.46 3.65 -1.39
CA GLU A 510 13.86 4.84 -0.65
C GLU A 510 13.02 6.08 -1.03
N ILE A 511 12.89 7.01 -0.08
CA ILE A 511 12.38 8.35 -0.36
C ILE A 511 13.52 9.15 -0.97
N MET A 512 13.38 9.51 -2.25
CA MET A 512 14.41 10.21 -3.01
C MET A 512 14.46 11.71 -2.70
N ASN A 513 13.30 12.32 -2.49
CA ASN A 513 13.20 13.75 -2.26
C ASN A 513 11.94 14.06 -1.43
N SER A 514 11.97 15.17 -0.71
CA SER A 514 10.83 15.69 0.02
C SER A 514 10.90 17.20 0.14
N PHE A 515 9.76 17.87 0.10
CA PHE A 515 9.66 19.30 0.41
C PHE A 515 8.35 19.59 1.11
N ASP A 516 8.32 20.69 1.85
CA ASP A 516 7.13 21.15 2.56
C ASP A 516 6.29 22.05 1.64
N TYR A 517 4.98 21.82 1.58
CA TYR A 517 4.04 22.62 0.79
C TYR A 517 3.39 23.76 1.60
N GLY A 518 3.85 24.00 2.83
CA GLY A 518 3.56 25.21 3.61
C GLY A 518 2.10 25.30 4.04
N ALA A 519 1.53 24.20 4.54
CA ALA A 519 0.23 24.26 5.20
C ALA A 519 0.38 25.03 6.51
N GLU A 520 -0.18 26.26 6.59
CA GLU A 520 -0.27 26.99 7.84
C GLU A 520 -0.87 26.06 8.90
N HIS A 521 -0.09 25.76 9.94
CA HIS A 521 -0.50 24.98 11.11
C HIS A 521 -1.47 25.79 11.97
N ASP A 522 -2.46 26.45 11.36
CA ASP A 522 -3.41 27.22 12.12
C ASP A 522 -4.32 26.24 12.85
N ARG A 523 -4.05 26.11 14.16
CA ARG A 523 -4.55 25.07 15.06
C ARG A 523 -6.08 25.05 15.17
N ALA A 524 -6.76 26.03 14.59
CA ALA A 524 -8.21 26.13 14.62
C ALA A 524 -8.93 25.10 13.74
N HIS A 525 -8.31 24.57 12.68
CA HIS A 525 -8.96 23.63 11.72
C HIS A 525 -8.20 22.30 11.55
N ALA A 526 -7.43 21.90 12.57
CA ALA A 526 -6.43 20.81 12.57
C ALA A 526 -6.96 19.37 12.34
N HIS A 527 -8.27 19.18 12.12
CA HIS A 527 -8.86 17.84 12.11
C HIS A 527 -8.93 17.17 10.73
N ASP A 528 -8.89 17.90 9.61
CA ASP A 528 -9.19 17.31 8.29
C ASP A 528 -8.34 17.86 7.12
N LEU A 529 -7.03 18.05 7.28
CA LEU A 529 -6.16 18.49 6.15
C LEU A 529 -6.05 17.44 5.03
N HIS A 530 -7.10 17.14 4.26
CA HIS A 530 -7.02 16.29 3.09
C HIS A 530 -6.25 17.03 1.98
N CYS A 531 -5.10 16.50 1.56
CA CYS A 531 -4.34 17.04 0.43
C CYS A 531 -4.49 16.11 -0.76
N GLN A 532 -5.19 16.56 -1.80
CA GLN A 532 -5.25 15.82 -3.06
C GLN A 532 -4.08 16.24 -3.95
N LEU A 533 -3.41 15.23 -4.52
CA LEU A 533 -2.34 15.44 -5.47
C LEU A 533 -2.83 15.26 -6.91
N SER A 534 -2.21 15.98 -7.82
CA SER A 534 -2.29 15.70 -9.25
C SER A 534 -0.92 15.99 -9.89
N LEU A 535 -0.58 15.25 -10.95
CA LEU A 535 0.64 15.43 -11.72
C LEU A 535 0.25 15.75 -13.16
N SER A 536 0.97 16.66 -13.79
CA SER A 536 0.82 16.89 -15.23
C SER A 536 1.29 15.66 -16.02
N ASN A 537 0.73 15.44 -17.22
CA ASN A 537 1.05 14.28 -18.05
C ASN A 537 2.54 14.18 -18.42
N ASP A 538 3.23 15.32 -18.54
CA ASP A 538 4.66 15.40 -18.80
C ASP A 538 5.53 15.19 -17.54
N GLY A 539 4.91 15.14 -16.35
CA GLY A 539 5.58 15.01 -15.07
C GLY A 539 6.39 16.25 -14.67
N SER A 540 6.17 17.41 -15.31
CA SER A 540 6.88 18.66 -15.02
C SER A 540 6.31 19.42 -13.82
N PHE A 541 5.02 19.20 -13.53
CA PHE A 541 4.29 19.92 -12.49
C PHE A 541 3.60 18.96 -11.52
N VAL A 542 3.74 19.22 -10.22
CA VAL A 542 2.93 18.63 -9.16
C VAL A 542 1.93 19.68 -8.69
N MET A 543 0.72 19.27 -8.39
CA MET A 543 -0.33 20.13 -7.84
C MET A 543 -0.76 19.61 -6.48
N THR A 544 -0.88 20.51 -5.50
CA THR A 544 -1.48 20.23 -4.19
C THR A 544 -2.72 21.09 -3.97
N ALA A 545 -3.73 20.50 -3.36
CA ALA A 545 -4.90 21.22 -2.87
C ALA A 545 -5.16 20.85 -1.40
N PRO A 546 -4.48 21.51 -0.44
CA PRO A 546 -4.88 21.45 0.95
C PRO A 546 -6.23 22.17 1.17
N LEU A 547 -6.87 21.92 2.31
CA LEU A 547 -8.20 22.49 2.64
C LEU A 547 -8.20 24.01 2.94
N ASP A 548 -7.13 24.74 2.66
CA ASP A 548 -7.03 26.19 2.86
C ASP A 548 -7.62 26.99 1.69
N GLY A 549 -8.28 26.32 0.74
CA GLY A 549 -8.88 26.94 -0.45
C GLY A 549 -7.87 27.36 -1.51
N LYS A 550 -6.58 27.00 -1.36
CA LYS A 550 -5.52 27.35 -2.31
C LYS A 550 -5.01 26.09 -3.01
N VAL A 551 -5.08 26.07 -4.34
CA VAL A 551 -4.32 25.12 -5.15
C VAL A 551 -2.92 25.67 -5.35
N ARG A 552 -1.89 24.88 -5.05
CA ARG A 552 -0.49 25.25 -5.27
C ARG A 552 0.08 24.40 -6.40
N LEU A 553 0.75 25.06 -7.34
CA LEU A 553 1.43 24.46 -8.46
C LEU A 553 2.94 24.49 -8.21
N TRP A 554 3.56 23.32 -8.32
CA TRP A 554 4.97 23.11 -8.05
C TRP A 554 5.65 22.75 -9.36
N LYS A 555 6.63 23.55 -9.76
CA LYS A 555 7.44 23.31 -10.96
C LYS A 555 8.80 22.76 -10.56
N ASP A 556 9.41 21.98 -11.46
CA ASP A 556 10.83 21.60 -11.35
C ASP A 556 11.17 20.81 -10.06
N VAL A 557 10.17 20.16 -9.50
CA VAL A 557 10.25 19.36 -8.25
C VAL A 557 11.25 18.20 -8.35
N PHE A 558 11.61 17.83 -9.58
CA PHE A 558 12.59 16.81 -9.92
C PHE A 558 13.93 17.39 -10.43
N LYS A 559 14.10 18.71 -10.58
CA LYS A 559 15.38 19.29 -11.07
C LYS A 559 16.51 19.13 -10.06
N ASN A 560 16.22 19.16 -8.77
CA ASN A 560 17.23 18.88 -7.73
C ASN A 560 17.49 17.37 -7.53
N SER A 561 16.73 16.48 -8.19
CA SER A 561 17.02 15.04 -8.25
C SER A 561 17.78 14.62 -9.52
N LEU A 562 18.04 15.57 -10.43
CA LEU A 562 18.61 15.34 -11.77
C LEU A 562 20.16 15.40 -11.86
N GLU A 563 20.88 15.46 -10.74
CA GLU A 563 22.31 15.05 -10.74
C GLU A 563 22.49 13.52 -10.90
N TRP A 564 21.40 12.80 -11.14
CA TRP A 564 21.44 11.38 -11.46
C TRP A 564 21.53 11.16 -12.98
N ARG A 565 22.68 11.50 -13.56
CA ARG A 565 23.11 10.80 -14.77
C ARG A 565 23.54 9.39 -14.35
N PRO A 566 23.17 8.32 -15.08
CA PRO A 566 23.97 7.10 -14.98
C PRO A 566 25.35 7.48 -15.49
N GLN A 567 26.31 7.73 -14.60
CA GLN A 567 27.70 7.62 -15.03
C GLN A 567 27.87 6.16 -15.45
N ASN A 568 27.97 5.94 -16.75
CA ASN A 568 28.63 4.76 -17.28
C ASN A 568 30.06 4.78 -16.72
N ILE A 569 30.25 4.22 -15.54
CA ILE A 569 31.56 3.87 -15.04
C ILE A 569 31.89 2.54 -15.74
N PHE A 570 32.21 2.62 -17.03
CA PHE A 570 33.23 1.74 -17.56
C PHE A 570 34.54 2.36 -17.09
N PRO A 571 35.33 1.71 -16.21
CA PRO A 571 36.72 2.08 -16.10
C PRO A 571 37.38 1.69 -17.43
N GLU A 572 37.94 2.68 -18.14
CA GLU A 572 38.84 2.47 -19.28
C GLU A 572 40.16 1.77 -18.88
N ASP A 573 40.39 1.49 -17.60
CA ASP A 573 41.60 0.81 -17.13
C ASP A 573 41.34 -0.68 -16.86
N LEU A 574 41.30 -1.45 -17.95
CA LEU A 574 41.50 -2.90 -17.93
C LEU A 574 42.68 -3.24 -18.84
N HIS A 575 43.82 -2.61 -18.57
CA HIS A 575 45.13 -3.12 -18.95
C HIS A 575 45.93 -3.40 -17.67
N ALA A 576 46.38 -4.65 -17.54
CA ALA A 576 47.19 -5.25 -16.48
C ALA A 576 46.44 -5.64 -15.18
N PHE A 577 45.94 -6.88 -15.12
CA PHE A 577 46.60 -8.02 -14.45
C PHE A 577 45.82 -9.32 -14.66
#